data_AF-A0A673X2I9-F1
#
_entry.id   AF-A0A673X2I9-F1
#
_cell.length_a   1.000
_cell.length_b   1.000
_cell.length_c   1.000
_cell.angle_alpha   90.00
_cell.angle_beta   90.00
_cell.angle_gamma   90.00
#
_symmetry.space_group_name_H-M   'P 1'
#
loop_
_entity.id
_entity.type
_entity.pdbx_description
1 polymer ?
#
loop_
_entity_poly.entity_id
_entity_poly.type
_entity_poly.pdbx_seq_one_letter_code
_entity_poly.pdbx_strand_id
1 'polypeptide(L)'
;DEVSKLQSNCSSSISRHRSRLKDMSQLMKKFAYKDEYEKFKLYLTVILLLFAFMCYFFVSYRFVDAILNFLLVWYYCTLTIRESILISNGSRIKGWWVFHHYVSAFLSGVMLTWPDGYLYQNFRNQFLAFSLYQSMVHCMQYYYQSGCLYRLRTLGERHNMDLTVEGFQSWMWQGLTFLLPFLFFGHFWQLYNGLSLFRMARLPDCKEWQVSMCGISFLILFMGNFLTTVAVVRTKLKSKDQAKPKGQ
;
A
#
# COMPACT_ATOMS: atom_id res chain seq x y z
N ASP A 1 -51.06 -35.04 5.11
CA ASP A 1 -50.72 -33.82 4.31
C ASP A 1 -50.12 -32.69 5.13
N GLU A 2 -50.65 -32.35 6.30
CA GLU A 2 -50.12 -31.24 7.10
C GLU A 2 -48.74 -31.54 7.72
N VAL A 3 -48.55 -32.75 8.24
CA VAL A 3 -47.27 -33.22 8.80
C VAL A 3 -46.17 -33.26 7.74
N SER A 4 -46.46 -33.72 6.52
CA SER A 4 -45.49 -33.75 5.42
C SER A 4 -45.12 -32.34 4.94
N LYS A 5 -46.08 -31.41 4.95
CA LYS A 5 -45.85 -29.98 4.66
C LYS A 5 -44.95 -29.33 5.71
N LEU A 6 -45.18 -29.62 7.00
CA LEU A 6 -44.35 -29.14 8.10
C LEU A 6 -42.93 -29.72 8.03
N GLN A 7 -42.78 -31.01 7.74
CA GLN A 7 -41.47 -31.65 7.55
C GLN A 7 -40.70 -30.99 6.40
N SER A 8 -41.32 -30.79 5.24
CA SER A 8 -40.70 -30.14 4.09
C SER A 8 -40.25 -28.70 4.39
N ASN A 9 -41.09 -27.92 5.09
CA ASN A 9 -40.76 -26.55 5.51
C ASN A 9 -39.60 -26.50 6.51
N CYS A 10 -39.56 -27.44 7.46
CA CYS A 10 -38.48 -27.57 8.43
C CYS A 10 -37.16 -27.93 7.73
N SER A 11 -37.15 -28.96 6.89
CA SER A 11 -35.99 -29.38 6.10
C SER A 11 -35.46 -28.25 5.21
N SER A 12 -36.35 -27.50 4.55
CA SER A 12 -36.01 -26.34 3.73
C SER A 12 -35.48 -25.15 4.54
N SER A 13 -35.89 -25.02 5.80
CA SER A 13 -35.36 -24.00 6.71
C SER A 13 -33.98 -24.39 7.22
N ILE A 14 -33.76 -25.66 7.58
CA ILE A 14 -32.47 -26.21 8.02
C ILE A 14 -31.43 -26.08 6.89
N SER A 15 -31.80 -26.42 5.64
CA SER A 15 -30.90 -26.28 4.49
C SER A 15 -30.47 -24.83 4.27
N ARG A 16 -31.42 -23.88 4.36
CA ARG A 16 -31.14 -22.44 4.31
C ARG A 16 -30.21 -21.97 5.42
N HIS A 17 -30.43 -22.40 6.67
CA HIS A 17 -29.55 -22.06 7.79
C HIS A 17 -28.15 -22.62 7.58
N ARG A 18 -28.02 -23.88 7.11
CA ARG A 18 -26.73 -24.48 6.80
C ARG A 18 -25.99 -23.74 5.69
N SER A 19 -26.70 -23.29 4.64
CA SER A 19 -26.10 -22.46 3.58
C SER A 19 -25.58 -21.14 4.14
N ARG A 20 -26.41 -20.42 4.92
CA ARG A 20 -26.01 -19.15 5.55
C ARG A 20 -24.80 -19.31 6.47
N LEU A 21 -24.74 -20.40 7.24
CA LEU A 21 -23.58 -20.68 8.10
C LEU A 21 -22.30 -20.90 7.30
N LYS A 22 -22.38 -21.59 6.15
CA LYS A 22 -21.24 -21.75 5.24
C LYS A 22 -20.80 -20.41 4.66
N ASP A 23 -21.75 -19.58 4.22
CA ASP A 23 -21.46 -18.26 3.66
C ASP A 23 -20.82 -17.34 4.70
N MET A 24 -21.33 -17.34 5.93
CA MET A 24 -20.77 -16.60 7.06
C MET A 24 -19.36 -17.09 7.41
N SER A 25 -19.13 -18.40 7.47
CA SER A 25 -17.80 -18.97 7.71
C SER A 25 -16.80 -18.56 6.62
N GLN A 26 -17.23 -18.58 5.35
CA GLN A 26 -16.39 -18.16 4.23
C GLN A 26 -16.10 -16.65 4.27
N LEU A 27 -17.08 -15.83 4.64
CA LEU A 27 -16.91 -14.39 4.82
C LEU A 27 -15.91 -14.08 5.94
N MET A 28 -16.00 -14.78 7.08
CA MET A 28 -15.03 -14.65 8.18
C MET A 28 -13.61 -14.99 7.72
N LYS A 29 -13.42 -16.06 6.94
CA LYS A 29 -12.10 -16.41 6.37
C LYS A 29 -11.54 -15.30 5.47
N LYS A 30 -12.39 -14.69 4.62
CA LYS A 30 -11.98 -13.57 3.76
C LYS A 30 -11.56 -12.34 4.57
N PHE A 31 -12.28 -12.02 5.64
CA PHE A 31 -11.91 -10.92 6.54
C PHE A 31 -10.63 -11.20 7.31
N ALA A 32 -10.47 -12.41 7.86
CA ALA A 32 -9.24 -12.81 8.54
C ALA A 32 -8.03 -12.74 7.61
N TYR A 33 -8.15 -13.22 6.37
CA TYR A 33 -7.09 -13.10 5.38
C TYR A 33 -6.70 -11.64 5.10
N LYS A 34 -7.69 -10.73 5.02
CA LYS A 34 -7.43 -9.30 4.84
C LYS A 34 -6.68 -8.70 6.03
N ASP A 35 -7.06 -9.05 7.25
CA ASP A 35 -6.38 -8.59 8.47
C ASP A 35 -4.92 -9.08 8.52
N GLU A 36 -4.69 -10.36 8.22
CA GLU A 36 -3.35 -10.94 8.13
C GLU A 36 -2.49 -10.31 7.03
N TYR A 37 -3.10 -9.93 5.90
CA TYR A 37 -2.41 -9.19 4.85
C TYR A 37 -1.99 -7.79 5.30
N GLU A 38 -2.86 -7.03 5.98
CA GLU A 38 -2.53 -5.69 6.46
C GLU A 38 -1.46 -5.73 7.56
N LYS A 39 -1.54 -6.69 8.50
CA LYS A 39 -0.47 -6.94 9.49
C LYS A 39 0.86 -7.27 8.82
N PHE A 40 0.86 -8.19 7.87
CA PHE A 40 2.05 -8.55 7.10
C PHE A 40 2.69 -7.31 6.46
N LYS A 41 1.89 -6.45 5.82
CA LYS A 41 2.37 -5.21 5.20
C LYS A 41 3.05 -4.30 6.22
N LEU A 42 2.44 -4.11 7.41
CA LEU A 42 3.01 -3.29 8.47
C LEU A 42 4.32 -3.89 9.00
N TYR A 43 4.34 -5.17 9.37
CA TYR A 43 5.54 -5.84 9.90
C TYR A 43 6.72 -5.71 8.94
N LEU A 44 6.50 -5.99 7.65
CA LEU A 44 7.56 -5.91 6.65
C LEU A 44 7.99 -4.48 6.37
N THR A 45 7.06 -3.52 6.39
CA THR A 45 7.39 -2.09 6.27
C THR A 45 8.28 -1.63 7.43
N VAL A 46 8.01 -2.07 8.67
CA VAL A 46 8.84 -1.74 9.83
C VAL A 46 10.23 -2.37 9.72
N ILE A 47 10.31 -3.64 9.29
CA ILE A 47 11.60 -4.31 9.05
C ILE A 47 12.41 -3.55 7.99
N LEU A 48 11.78 -3.18 6.87
CA LEU A 48 12.42 -2.40 5.80
C LEU A 48 12.88 -1.02 6.28
N LEU A 49 12.10 -0.35 7.13
CA LEU A 49 12.46 0.93 7.73
C LEU A 49 13.74 0.80 8.57
N LEU A 50 13.77 -0.15 9.51
CA LEU A 50 14.91 -0.37 10.39
C LEU A 50 16.15 -0.80 9.61
N PHE A 51 15.97 -1.63 8.58
CA PHE A 51 17.08 -2.09 7.77
C PHE A 51 17.64 -0.95 6.89
N ALA A 52 16.78 -0.17 6.23
CA ALA A 52 17.22 1.01 5.48
C ALA A 52 17.89 2.05 6.39
N PHE A 53 17.43 2.20 7.65
CA PHE A 53 18.06 3.06 8.65
C PHE A 53 19.47 2.60 8.98
N MET A 54 19.65 1.29 9.20
CA MET A 54 20.96 0.68 9.41
C MET A 54 21.91 0.91 8.23
N CYS A 55 21.44 0.68 7.00
CA CYS A 55 22.23 0.90 5.78
C CYS A 55 22.57 2.38 5.53
N TYR A 56 21.72 3.31 5.95
CA TYR A 56 21.96 4.74 5.75
C TYR A 56 22.99 5.30 6.72
N PHE A 57 22.89 4.97 8.01
CA PHE A 57 23.70 5.61 9.06
C PHE A 57 24.93 4.82 9.47
N PHE A 58 24.89 3.49 9.45
CA PHE A 58 25.91 2.66 10.09
C PHE A 58 26.67 1.75 9.12
N VAL A 59 26.03 1.30 8.04
CA VAL A 59 26.58 0.24 7.18
C VAL A 59 26.61 0.67 5.72
N SER A 60 27.82 0.89 5.18
CA SER A 60 28.01 1.29 3.78
C SER A 60 28.65 0.19 2.92
N TYR A 61 28.12 -1.04 3.02
CA TYR A 61 28.57 -2.17 2.19
C TYR A 61 27.54 -2.51 1.11
N ARG A 62 27.99 -2.61 -0.15
CA ARG A 62 27.15 -2.97 -1.30
C ARG A 62 26.40 -4.29 -1.11
N PHE A 63 27.00 -5.25 -0.43
CA PHE A 63 26.37 -6.55 -0.12
C PHE A 63 25.12 -6.37 0.75
N VAL A 64 25.18 -5.50 1.75
CA VAL A 64 24.04 -5.24 2.66
C VAL A 64 22.93 -4.50 1.92
N ASP A 65 23.28 -3.55 1.06
CA ASP A 65 22.30 -2.92 0.16
C ASP A 65 21.64 -3.94 -0.79
N ALA A 66 22.37 -4.98 -1.22
CA ALA A 66 21.82 -6.06 -2.04
C ALA A 66 20.75 -6.85 -1.28
N ILE A 67 20.99 -7.17 -0.01
CA ILE A 67 20.01 -7.86 0.84
C ILE A 67 18.76 -7.00 0.99
N LEU A 68 18.90 -5.70 1.23
CA LEU A 68 17.77 -4.77 1.32
C LEU A 68 16.96 -4.74 0.01
N ASN A 69 17.63 -4.59 -1.14
CA ASN A 69 16.95 -4.57 -2.44
C ASN A 69 16.29 -5.90 -2.78
N PHE A 70 16.92 -7.04 -2.44
CA PHE A 70 16.32 -8.35 -2.58
C PHE A 70 15.06 -8.50 -1.73
N LEU A 71 15.10 -8.02 -0.48
CA LEU A 71 13.94 -8.00 0.40
C LEU A 71 12.82 -7.12 -0.17
N LEU A 72 13.13 -5.97 -0.77
CA LEU A 72 12.15 -5.11 -1.46
C LEU A 72 11.50 -5.83 -2.65
N VAL A 73 12.29 -6.48 -3.51
CA VAL A 73 11.76 -7.28 -4.64
C VAL A 73 10.79 -8.34 -4.12
N TRP A 74 11.24 -9.13 -3.14
CA TRP A 74 10.42 -10.18 -2.54
C TRP A 74 9.13 -9.62 -1.93
N TYR A 75 9.22 -8.49 -1.24
CA TYR A 75 8.09 -7.82 -0.60
C TYR A 75 7.04 -7.40 -1.63
N TYR A 76 7.43 -6.66 -2.67
CA TYR A 76 6.49 -6.21 -3.69
C TYR A 76 5.89 -7.36 -4.50
N CYS A 77 6.66 -8.40 -4.83
CA CYS A 77 6.13 -9.62 -5.45
C CYS A 77 5.08 -10.30 -4.56
N THR A 78 5.35 -10.40 -3.26
CA THR A 78 4.42 -11.00 -2.29
C THR A 78 3.15 -10.17 -2.16
N LEU A 79 3.25 -8.84 -2.14
CA LEU A 79 2.09 -7.95 -2.11
C LEU A 79 1.20 -8.18 -3.33
N THR A 80 1.78 -8.25 -4.53
CA THR A 80 1.03 -8.51 -5.77
C THR A 80 0.23 -9.82 -5.71
N ILE A 81 0.84 -10.90 -5.22
CA ILE A 81 0.17 -12.20 -5.09
C ILE A 81 -0.98 -12.11 -4.08
N ARG A 82 -0.71 -11.54 -2.90
CA ARG A 82 -1.72 -11.41 -1.84
C ARG A 82 -2.87 -10.48 -2.24
N GLU A 83 -2.60 -9.40 -2.96
CA GLU A 83 -3.62 -8.49 -3.48
C GLU A 83 -4.46 -9.14 -4.58
N SER A 84 -3.87 -10.00 -5.41
CA SER A 84 -4.61 -10.79 -6.40
C SER A 84 -5.61 -11.74 -5.74
N ILE A 85 -5.22 -12.36 -4.61
CA ILE A 85 -6.13 -13.16 -3.78
C ILE A 85 -7.23 -12.29 -3.16
N LEU A 86 -6.89 -11.09 -2.66
CA LEU A 86 -7.89 -10.14 -2.13
C LEU A 86 -8.91 -9.72 -3.19
N ILE A 87 -8.46 -9.42 -4.42
CA ILE A 87 -9.33 -9.09 -5.55
C ILE A 87 -10.25 -10.28 -5.85
N SER A 88 -9.70 -11.49 -5.91
CA SER A 88 -10.47 -12.73 -6.11
C SER A 88 -11.49 -12.98 -5.00
N ASN A 89 -11.20 -12.55 -3.77
CA ASN A 89 -12.10 -12.61 -2.63
C ASN A 89 -13.20 -11.53 -2.65
N GLY A 90 -13.13 -10.55 -3.56
CA GLY A 90 -14.10 -9.46 -3.73
C GLY A 90 -13.62 -8.07 -3.27
N SER A 91 -12.34 -7.92 -2.90
CA SER A 91 -11.77 -6.62 -2.52
C SER A 91 -11.65 -5.70 -3.73
N ARG A 92 -12.13 -4.46 -3.59
CA ARG A 92 -12.03 -3.43 -4.64
C ARG A 92 -10.70 -2.69 -4.54
N ILE A 93 -9.64 -3.29 -5.07
CA ILE A 93 -8.32 -2.67 -5.18
C ILE A 93 -8.23 -1.97 -6.55
N LYS A 94 -7.79 -0.71 -6.58
CA LYS A 94 -7.62 0.00 -7.86
C LYS A 94 -6.44 -0.59 -8.63
N GLY A 95 -6.61 -0.77 -9.95
CA GLY A 95 -5.58 -1.36 -10.82
C GLY A 95 -4.22 -0.67 -10.75
N TRP A 96 -4.19 0.66 -10.56
CA TRP A 96 -2.93 1.40 -10.35
C TRP A 96 -2.09 0.85 -9.21
N TRP A 97 -2.70 0.46 -8.08
CA TRP A 97 -1.93 -0.03 -6.92
C TRP A 97 -1.27 -1.38 -7.20
N VAL A 98 -1.94 -2.26 -7.93
CA VAL A 98 -1.37 -3.52 -8.37
C VAL A 98 -0.22 -3.27 -9.35
N PHE A 99 -0.42 -2.38 -10.34
CA PHE A 99 0.62 -2.00 -11.29
C PHE A 99 1.83 -1.34 -10.61
N HIS A 100 1.58 -0.49 -9.61
CA HIS A 100 2.62 0.13 -8.79
C HIS A 100 3.55 -0.93 -8.17
N HIS A 101 3.00 -2.00 -7.60
CA HIS A 101 3.82 -3.07 -7.01
C HIS A 101 4.72 -3.76 -8.05
N TYR A 102 4.23 -3.99 -9.27
CA TYR A 102 5.05 -4.54 -10.36
C TYR A 102 6.22 -3.61 -10.71
N VAL A 103 5.96 -2.31 -10.86
CA VAL A 103 7.01 -1.32 -11.19
C VAL A 103 8.02 -1.20 -10.04
N SER A 104 7.56 -1.23 -8.79
CA SER A 104 8.44 -1.16 -7.61
C SER A 104 9.28 -2.42 -7.42
N ALA A 105 8.74 -3.61 -7.72
CA ALA A 105 9.51 -4.85 -7.78
C ALA A 105 10.58 -4.79 -8.88
N PHE A 106 10.23 -4.32 -10.07
CA PHE A 106 11.18 -4.12 -11.16
C PHE A 106 12.29 -3.13 -10.79
N LEU A 107 11.93 -1.94 -10.27
CA LEU A 107 12.88 -0.93 -9.82
C LEU A 107 13.86 -1.50 -8.79
N SER A 108 13.37 -2.21 -7.79
CA SER A 108 14.21 -2.84 -6.76
C SER A 108 15.11 -3.93 -7.34
N GLY A 109 14.63 -4.66 -8.35
CA GLY A 109 15.42 -5.64 -9.10
C GLY A 109 16.54 -4.99 -9.91
N VAL A 110 16.26 -3.87 -10.60
CA VAL A 110 17.28 -3.11 -11.32
C VAL A 110 18.33 -2.58 -10.34
N MET A 111 17.92 -2.00 -9.21
CA MET A 111 18.82 -1.55 -8.13
C MET A 111 19.67 -2.71 -7.59
N LEU A 112 19.09 -3.89 -7.41
CA LEU A 112 19.81 -5.09 -6.98
C LEU A 112 20.93 -5.50 -7.96
N THR A 113 20.68 -5.37 -9.26
CA THR A 113 21.65 -5.73 -10.32
C THR A 113 22.65 -4.61 -10.65
N TRP A 114 22.53 -3.43 -10.05
CA TRP A 114 23.42 -2.31 -10.34
C TRP A 114 24.80 -2.57 -9.70
N PRO A 115 25.89 -2.70 -10.49
CA PRO A 115 27.22 -2.97 -9.96
C PRO A 115 27.72 -1.85 -9.04
N ASP A 116 28.64 -2.19 -8.13
CA ASP A 116 29.29 -1.20 -7.27
C ASP A 116 30.19 -0.30 -8.12
N GLY A 117 29.86 0.98 -8.18
CA GLY A 117 30.54 1.96 -9.03
C GLY A 117 30.21 3.37 -8.59
N TYR A 118 30.89 4.36 -9.20
CA TYR A 118 30.74 5.77 -8.83
C TYR A 118 29.29 6.26 -8.93
N LEU A 119 28.58 5.93 -10.01
CA LEU A 119 27.18 6.33 -10.20
C LEU A 119 26.24 5.68 -9.18
N TYR A 120 26.48 4.41 -8.83
CA TYR A 120 25.74 3.73 -7.79
C TYR A 120 25.92 4.44 -6.44
N GLN A 121 27.16 4.70 -6.04
CA GLN A 121 27.46 5.34 -4.74
C GLN A 121 26.90 6.76 -4.66
N ASN A 122 26.90 7.51 -5.76
CA ASN A 122 26.32 8.84 -5.82
C ASN A 122 24.79 8.83 -5.63
N PHE A 123 24.10 7.82 -6.16
CA PHE A 123 22.65 7.67 -6.01
C PHE A 123 22.22 6.94 -4.73
N ARG A 124 23.08 6.09 -4.17
CA ARG A 124 22.82 5.22 -3.02
C ARG A 124 22.11 5.93 -1.88
N ASN A 125 22.68 7.03 -1.40
CA ASN A 125 22.13 7.75 -0.26
C ASN A 125 20.77 8.40 -0.60
N GLN A 126 20.56 8.84 -1.84
CA GLN A 126 19.26 9.36 -2.29
C GLN A 126 18.20 8.25 -2.27
N PHE A 127 18.54 7.06 -2.74
CA PHE A 127 17.65 5.89 -2.74
C PHE A 127 17.32 5.42 -1.32
N LEU A 128 18.32 5.32 -0.43
CA LEU A 128 18.11 4.90 0.95
C LEU A 128 17.29 5.92 1.75
N ALA A 129 17.55 7.22 1.59
CA ALA A 129 16.75 8.27 2.21
C ALA A 129 15.30 8.23 1.72
N PHE A 130 15.09 8.01 0.42
CA PHE A 130 13.75 7.83 -0.14
C PHE A 130 13.06 6.57 0.38
N SER A 131 13.80 5.47 0.55
CA SER A 131 13.27 4.21 1.09
C SER A 131 12.83 4.33 2.55
N LEU A 132 13.63 5.03 3.37
CA LEU A 132 13.26 5.41 4.73
C LEU A 132 11.96 6.20 4.76
N TYR A 133 11.91 7.27 3.95
CA TYR A 133 10.74 8.13 3.84
C TYR A 133 9.49 7.35 3.40
N GLN A 134 9.60 6.51 2.37
CA GLN A 134 8.50 5.67 1.90
C GLN A 134 7.98 4.73 2.99
N SER A 135 8.87 4.07 3.74
CA SER A 135 8.45 3.20 4.82
C SER A 135 7.70 3.95 5.93
N MET A 136 8.12 5.19 6.26
CA MET A 136 7.36 6.04 7.19
C MET A 136 5.96 6.37 6.65
N VAL A 137 5.86 6.76 5.37
CA VAL A 137 4.57 7.08 4.73
C VAL A 137 3.67 5.84 4.65
N HIS A 138 4.21 4.66 4.35
CA HIS A 138 3.47 3.40 4.35
C HIS A 138 2.88 3.08 5.74
N CYS A 139 3.63 3.31 6.82
CA CYS A 139 3.10 3.19 8.18
C CYS A 139 1.94 4.17 8.42
N MET A 140 2.08 5.44 8.03
CA MET A 140 1.00 6.43 8.14
C MET A 140 -0.24 6.03 7.33
N GLN A 141 -0.05 5.53 6.10
CA GLN A 141 -1.13 5.02 5.25
C GLN A 141 -1.85 3.83 5.90
N TYR A 142 -1.10 2.89 6.49
CA TYR A 142 -1.67 1.74 7.21
C TYR A 142 -2.58 2.20 8.35
N TYR A 143 -2.10 3.12 9.21
CA TYR A 143 -2.93 3.60 10.31
C TYR A 143 -4.16 4.34 9.81
N TYR A 144 -4.02 5.20 8.80
CA TYR A 144 -5.13 5.91 8.18
C TYR A 144 -6.20 4.94 7.61
N GLN A 145 -5.77 3.89 6.89
CA GLN A 145 -6.67 2.90 6.30
C GLN A 145 -7.36 2.05 7.37
N SER A 146 -6.62 1.62 8.39
CA SER A 146 -7.15 0.88 9.54
C SER A 146 -8.23 1.69 10.28
N GLY A 147 -8.00 2.98 10.52
CA GLY A 147 -8.99 3.87 11.15
C GLY A 147 -10.24 4.10 10.29
N CYS A 148 -10.08 4.22 8.96
CA CYS A 148 -11.23 4.32 8.06
C CYS A 148 -12.05 3.03 8.02
N LEU A 149 -11.40 1.87 8.02
CA LEU A 149 -12.07 0.57 8.05
C LEU A 149 -12.81 0.35 9.37
N TYR A 150 -12.20 0.75 10.49
CA TYR A 150 -12.84 0.72 11.80
C TYR A 150 -14.14 1.55 11.81
N ARG A 151 -14.10 2.79 11.33
CA ARG A 151 -15.30 3.65 11.25
C ARG A 151 -16.40 3.06 10.37
N LEU A 152 -16.05 2.44 9.25
CA LEU A 152 -17.04 1.75 8.40
C LEU A 152 -17.68 0.55 9.12
N ARG A 153 -16.89 -0.17 9.93
CA ARG A 153 -17.39 -1.29 10.73
C ARG A 153 -18.33 -0.83 11.83
N THR A 154 -17.99 0.23 12.57
CA THR A 154 -18.84 0.77 13.64
C THR A 154 -20.10 1.46 13.13
N LEU A 155 -20.06 2.08 11.95
CA LEU A 155 -21.27 2.60 11.29
C LEU A 155 -22.18 1.48 10.75
N GLY A 156 -21.62 0.30 10.49
CA GLY A 156 -22.36 -0.89 10.05
C GLY A 156 -22.88 -1.77 11.19
N GLU A 157 -22.20 -1.79 12.34
CA GLU A 157 -22.64 -2.48 13.55
C GLU A 157 -23.26 -1.49 14.54
N ARG A 158 -24.60 -1.42 14.59
CA ARG A 158 -25.33 -0.91 15.76
C ARG A 158 -25.20 -1.90 16.92
N HIS A 159 -24.01 -2.05 17.50
CA HIS A 159 -23.93 -2.46 18.89
C HIS A 159 -22.64 -1.96 19.54
N ASN A 160 -22.82 -1.41 20.73
CA ASN A 160 -21.84 -0.76 21.58
C ASN A 160 -20.46 -1.42 21.52
N MET A 161 -19.44 -0.62 21.18
CA MET A 161 -18.06 -1.05 21.31
C MET A 161 -17.18 0.16 21.58
N ASP A 162 -17.32 0.72 22.78
CA ASP A 162 -16.24 1.51 23.39
C ASP A 162 -15.10 0.54 23.72
N LEU A 163 -14.19 0.41 22.76
CA LEU A 163 -12.83 -0.04 23.00
C LEU A 163 -11.95 1.18 22.76
N THR A 164 -11.39 1.71 23.84
CA THR A 164 -10.38 2.76 23.82
C THR A 164 -9.20 2.26 23.00
N VAL A 165 -9.13 2.64 21.73
CA VAL A 165 -7.93 2.41 20.92
C VAL A 165 -6.85 3.35 21.46
N GLU A 166 -6.12 2.89 22.48
CA GLU A 166 -5.05 3.63 23.18
C GLU A 166 -3.87 4.06 22.27
N GLY A 167 -3.91 3.76 20.96
CA GLY A 167 -2.91 4.18 19.98
C GLY A 167 -3.39 5.18 18.92
N PHE A 168 -4.69 5.47 18.82
CA PHE A 168 -5.25 6.34 17.76
C PHE A 168 -5.29 7.80 18.22
N GLN A 169 -4.14 8.46 18.12
CA GLN A 169 -3.98 9.85 18.54
C GLN A 169 -5.01 10.77 17.85
N SER A 170 -5.58 11.72 18.61
CA SER A 170 -6.70 12.59 18.19
C SER A 170 -6.44 13.40 16.90
N TRP A 171 -5.19 13.77 16.61
CA TRP A 171 -4.79 14.44 15.36
C TRP A 171 -4.96 13.60 14.07
N MET A 172 -4.88 12.27 14.14
CA MET A 172 -5.08 11.37 12.99
C MET A 172 -6.56 11.33 12.55
N TRP A 173 -7.46 11.94 13.33
CA TRP A 173 -8.87 12.11 13.00
C TRP A 173 -9.14 13.18 11.96
N GLN A 174 -8.17 14.03 11.61
CA GLN A 174 -8.32 15.01 10.51
C GLN A 174 -8.42 14.35 9.10
N GLY A 175 -8.33 13.02 9.03
CA GLY A 175 -8.69 12.26 7.85
C GLY A 175 -7.67 12.35 6.72
N LEU A 176 -8.14 12.31 5.47
CA LEU A 176 -7.27 12.24 4.28
C LEU A 176 -6.37 13.49 4.14
N THR A 177 -6.82 14.65 4.62
CA THR A 177 -6.12 15.93 4.47
C THR A 177 -4.76 15.92 5.17
N PHE A 178 -4.64 15.26 6.31
CA PHE A 178 -3.36 15.11 7.03
C PHE A 178 -2.34 14.31 6.22
N LEU A 179 -2.78 13.26 5.53
CA LEU A 179 -1.90 12.36 4.79
C LEU A 179 -1.42 12.96 3.46
N LEU A 180 -2.21 13.85 2.84
CA LEU A 180 -1.95 14.39 1.51
C LEU A 180 -0.60 15.12 1.37
N PRO A 181 -0.17 16.03 2.29
CA PRO A 181 1.13 16.68 2.21
C PRO A 181 2.29 15.68 2.12
N PHE A 182 2.26 14.62 2.94
CA PHE A 182 3.28 13.56 2.90
C PHE A 182 3.23 12.80 1.57
N LEU A 183 2.03 12.44 1.08
CA LEU A 183 1.92 11.78 -0.22
C LEU A 183 2.49 12.63 -1.36
N PHE A 184 2.10 13.91 -1.44
CA PHE A 184 2.60 14.80 -2.49
C PHE A 184 4.10 15.00 -2.41
N PHE A 185 4.65 15.20 -1.19
CA PHE A 185 6.08 15.30 -1.01
C PHE A 185 6.80 14.03 -1.48
N GLY A 186 6.29 12.85 -1.12
CA GLY A 186 6.81 11.58 -1.62
C GLY A 186 6.78 11.47 -3.15
N HIS A 187 5.71 11.90 -3.79
CA HIS A 187 5.59 11.90 -5.25
C HIS A 187 6.61 12.85 -5.89
N PHE A 188 6.76 14.08 -5.37
CA PHE A 188 7.78 14.99 -5.88
C PHE A 188 9.20 14.49 -5.64
N TRP A 189 9.46 13.76 -4.55
CA TRP A 189 10.73 13.08 -4.35
C TRP A 189 10.93 11.96 -5.39
N GLN A 190 9.89 11.18 -5.74
CA GLN A 190 9.98 10.22 -6.86
C GLN A 190 10.39 10.93 -8.17
N LEU A 191 9.78 12.07 -8.49
CA LEU A 191 10.16 12.87 -9.65
C LEU A 191 11.63 13.33 -9.56
N TYR A 192 12.05 13.85 -8.40
CA TYR A 192 13.44 14.27 -8.18
C TYR A 192 14.43 13.13 -8.40
N ASN A 193 14.18 11.94 -7.86
CA ASN A 193 15.00 10.75 -8.08
C ASN A 193 15.07 10.39 -9.57
N GLY A 194 13.92 10.40 -10.27
CA GLY A 194 13.87 10.16 -11.72
C GLY A 194 14.72 11.16 -12.50
N LEU A 195 14.58 12.46 -12.23
CA LEU A 195 15.35 13.52 -12.88
C LEU A 195 16.85 13.45 -12.56
N SER A 196 17.21 13.12 -11.31
CA SER A 196 18.60 12.90 -10.87
C SER A 196 19.24 11.78 -11.68
N LEU A 197 18.55 10.65 -11.83
CA LEU A 197 18.99 9.51 -12.66
C LEU A 197 19.09 9.87 -14.14
N PHE A 198 18.15 10.61 -14.71
CA PHE A 198 18.27 11.05 -16.11
C PHE A 198 19.41 12.04 -16.34
N ARG A 199 19.74 12.88 -15.36
CA ARG A 199 20.94 13.73 -15.43
C ARG A 199 22.20 12.87 -15.42
N MET A 200 22.27 11.87 -14.53
CA MET A 200 23.38 10.91 -14.49
C MET A 200 23.51 10.10 -15.79
N ALA A 201 22.39 9.69 -16.39
CA ALA A 201 22.35 8.94 -17.65
C ALA A 201 22.90 9.72 -18.86
N ARG A 202 22.98 11.06 -18.78
CA ARG A 202 23.54 11.92 -19.83
C ARG A 202 25.05 12.14 -19.68
N LEU A 203 25.66 11.66 -18.59
CA LEU A 203 27.11 11.74 -18.44
C LEU A 203 27.78 10.81 -19.46
N PRO A 204 28.86 11.26 -20.13
CA PRO A 204 29.54 10.49 -21.16
C PRO A 204 30.13 9.17 -20.63
N ASP A 205 30.38 9.09 -19.31
CA ASP A 205 30.93 7.91 -18.64
C ASP A 205 29.86 6.90 -18.19
N CYS A 206 28.57 7.19 -18.38
CA CYS A 206 27.48 6.31 -17.97
C CYS A 206 27.37 5.11 -18.92
N LYS A 207 27.88 3.95 -18.49
CA LYS A 207 27.76 2.67 -19.22
C LYS A 207 26.66 1.78 -18.65
N GLU A 208 26.20 2.08 -17.44
CA GLU A 208 25.22 1.31 -16.67
C GLU A 208 23.79 1.60 -17.13
N TRP A 209 23.17 0.64 -17.82
CA TRP A 209 21.77 0.73 -18.26
C TRP A 209 20.79 0.87 -17.09
N GLN A 210 21.18 0.40 -15.90
CA GLN A 210 20.41 0.46 -14.66
C GLN A 210 20.01 1.90 -14.31
N VAL A 211 20.89 2.88 -14.56
CA VAL A 211 20.63 4.30 -14.31
C VAL A 211 19.36 4.74 -15.05
N SER A 212 19.30 4.42 -16.35
CA SER A 212 18.17 4.81 -17.22
C SER A 212 16.89 4.08 -16.82
N MET A 213 16.96 2.78 -16.53
CA MET A 213 15.77 1.99 -16.17
C MET A 213 15.21 2.37 -14.80
N CYS A 214 16.06 2.67 -13.82
CA CYS A 214 15.62 3.25 -12.55
C CYS A 214 14.94 4.61 -12.78
N GLY A 215 15.50 5.46 -13.64
CA GLY A 215 14.94 6.77 -13.97
C GLY A 215 13.54 6.68 -14.57
N ILE A 216 13.35 5.80 -15.57
CA ILE A 216 12.05 5.53 -16.18
C ILE A 216 11.05 5.01 -15.14
N SER A 217 11.47 4.06 -14.30
CA SER A 217 10.62 3.49 -13.26
C SER A 217 10.13 4.56 -12.29
N PHE A 218 11.02 5.42 -11.78
CA PHE A 218 10.64 6.53 -10.91
C PHE A 218 9.67 7.52 -11.56
N LEU A 219 9.80 7.80 -12.86
CA LEU A 219 8.84 8.66 -13.57
C LEU A 219 7.47 8.02 -13.72
N ILE A 220 7.40 6.73 -14.06
CA ILE A 220 6.13 6.00 -14.14
C ILE A 220 5.43 6.02 -12.77
N LEU A 221 6.18 5.73 -11.70
CA LEU A 221 5.71 5.78 -10.33
C LEU A 221 5.17 7.17 -9.97
N PHE A 222 5.95 8.22 -10.22
CA PHE A 222 5.52 9.60 -9.99
C PHE A 222 4.22 9.91 -10.72
N MET A 223 4.17 9.68 -12.04
CA MET A 223 3.01 10.03 -12.85
C MET A 223 1.75 9.36 -12.34
N GLY A 224 1.76 8.03 -12.16
CA GLY A 224 0.55 7.34 -11.75
C GLY A 224 0.16 7.60 -10.29
N ASN A 225 1.13 7.77 -9.38
CA ASN A 225 0.84 8.12 -7.98
C ASN A 225 0.25 9.53 -7.87
N PHE A 226 0.84 10.50 -8.58
CA PHE A 226 0.36 11.88 -8.62
C PHE A 226 -1.05 11.96 -9.22
N LEU A 227 -1.26 11.38 -10.40
CA LEU A 227 -2.56 11.38 -11.07
C LEU A 227 -3.65 10.68 -10.23
N THR A 228 -3.32 9.54 -9.61
CA THR A 228 -4.25 8.82 -8.72
C THR A 228 -4.60 9.66 -7.49
N THR A 229 -3.62 10.32 -6.88
CA THR A 229 -3.85 11.18 -5.71
C THR A 229 -4.71 12.39 -6.07
N VAL A 230 -4.40 13.08 -7.18
CA VAL A 230 -5.20 14.19 -7.70
C VAL A 230 -6.63 13.76 -8.02
N ALA A 231 -6.82 12.59 -8.64
CA ALA A 231 -8.15 12.06 -8.91
C ALA A 231 -8.95 11.82 -7.62
N VAL A 232 -8.32 11.26 -6.58
CA VAL A 232 -8.96 11.06 -5.26
C VAL A 232 -9.35 12.41 -4.63
N VAL A 233 -8.47 13.41 -4.67
CA VAL A 233 -8.75 14.75 -4.14
C VAL A 233 -9.90 15.40 -4.89
N ARG A 234 -9.89 15.38 -6.23
CA ARG A 234 -10.97 15.93 -7.05
C ARG A 234 -12.33 15.28 -6.76
N THR A 235 -12.37 13.95 -6.65
CA THR A 235 -13.61 13.24 -6.28
C THR A 235 -14.09 13.65 -4.90
N LYS A 236 -13.19 13.76 -3.91
CA LYS A 236 -13.54 14.20 -2.55
C LYS A 236 -14.07 15.63 -2.50
N LEU A 237 -13.49 16.55 -3.27
CA LEU A 237 -13.97 17.93 -3.35
C LEU A 237 -15.36 18.00 -3.97
N LYS A 238 -15.58 17.34 -5.11
CA LYS A 238 -16.90 17.26 -5.76
C LYS A 238 -17.98 16.69 -4.82
N SER A 239 -17.65 15.64 -4.06
CA SER A 239 -18.60 15.08 -3.08
C SER A 239 -18.91 16.03 -1.92
N LYS A 240 -17.95 16.84 -1.47
CA LYS A 240 -18.19 17.87 -0.45
C LYS A 240 -19.07 19.00 -0.98
N ASP A 241 -18.85 19.43 -2.22
CA ASP A 241 -19.64 20.49 -2.86
C ASP A 241 -21.09 20.05 -3.08
N GLN A 242 -21.32 18.77 -3.40
CA GLN A 242 -22.67 18.19 -3.51
C GLN A 242 -23.36 17.98 -2.15
N ALA A 243 -22.59 17.82 -1.07
CA ALA A 243 -23.13 17.61 0.28
C ALA A 243 -23.46 18.92 1.02
N LYS A 244 -23.03 20.08 0.50
CA LYS A 244 -23.53 21.37 0.99
C LYS A 244 -24.99 21.51 0.55
N PRO A 245 -25.94 21.80 1.46
CA PRO A 245 -27.29 22.14 1.05
C PRO A 245 -27.19 23.31 0.07
N LYS A 246 -27.82 23.19 -1.10
CA LYS A 246 -28.13 24.39 -1.89
C LYS A 246 -29.00 25.24 -0.98
N GLY A 247 -28.44 26.34 -0.47
CA GLY A 247 -29.17 27.28 0.38
C GLY A 247 -30.49 27.63 -0.32
N GLN A 248 -31.59 27.34 0.37
CA GLN A 248 -32.81 28.14 0.27
C GLN A 248 -32.53 29.49 0.92
#